data_AF-A0A011SFM8-F1
#
_entry.id   AF-A0A011SFM8-F1
#
_cell.length_a   1.000
_cell.length_b   1.000
_cell.length_c   1.000
_cell.angle_alpha   90.00
_cell.angle_beta   90.00
_cell.angle_gamma   90.00
#
_symmetry.space_group_name_H-M   'P 1'
#
loop_
_entity.id
_entity.type
_entity.pdbx_description
1 polymer ?
#
loop_
_entity_poly.entity_id
_entity_poly.type
_entity_poly.pdbx_seq_one_letter_code
_entity_poly.pdbx_strand_id
1 'polypeptide(L)'
;MKKGKAYVPFRFRLNPIKKMAMIHFHKNPDTEYDAFELHYIDGEPYGRGFRVLAWRTDGYRDSYVQDTLTIPEEEEVLSVGGKGLKERFVVEFDEAYFEHVDGQLDAGFVFFDKLDRRIVLYVDEQIDKESKPLTWLPSVGNHTQEPHSMPLFFLYNFDFARKRDTDIFMSIDGEIIEVDPFAFPKDFQARYYVEFSTDTVVTNFNEAGRHKLERVDIDEEGMASSGHNTYQYEASDDLYKLKKIRVEHETNPVEVTFEPAFPNHQEVKAGRPIYGEFEIVPSGEAGSLKGKYNVVYQQDKAIINLSFPQSWESPKGANYERFINSMTPNIKSWYRTYQCTQIVKLEDMDTTVRWKRIDPDRRTTY
;
A
#
# COMPACT_ATOMS: atom_id res chain seq x y z
N MET A 1 28.23 11.24 -16.57
CA MET A 1 28.01 12.48 -15.79
C MET A 1 29.16 12.62 -14.78
N LYS A 2 29.43 13.82 -14.25
CA LYS A 2 30.34 13.93 -13.10
C LYS A 2 29.65 13.30 -11.87
N LYS A 3 30.41 12.81 -10.90
CA LYS A 3 29.87 12.48 -9.58
C LYS A 3 29.36 13.73 -8.89
N GLY A 4 28.33 13.60 -8.07
CA GLY A 4 27.69 14.74 -7.41
C GLY A 4 26.93 14.36 -6.15
N LYS A 5 26.18 15.32 -5.61
CA LYS A 5 25.27 15.10 -4.48
C LYS A 5 23.93 15.76 -4.78
N ALA A 6 22.85 15.16 -4.33
CA ALA A 6 21.52 15.76 -4.36
C ALA A 6 20.75 15.46 -3.09
N TYR A 7 19.72 16.27 -2.83
CA TYR A 7 18.73 15.99 -1.81
C TYR A 7 17.55 15.24 -2.44
N VAL A 8 17.07 14.21 -1.75
CA VAL A 8 15.91 13.44 -2.17
C VAL A 8 14.63 14.15 -1.72
N PRO A 9 13.79 14.65 -2.64
CA PRO A 9 12.62 15.46 -2.30
C PRO A 9 11.44 14.63 -1.80
N PHE A 10 11.35 13.35 -2.19
CA PHE A 10 10.20 12.48 -1.91
C PHE A 10 10.63 11.13 -1.36
N ARG A 11 9.81 10.56 -0.48
CA ARG A 11 10.10 9.30 0.21
C ARG A 11 9.08 8.23 -0.15
N PHE A 12 9.56 7.00 -0.28
CA PHE A 12 8.75 5.81 -0.30
C PHE A 12 9.19 4.90 0.84
N ARG A 13 8.22 4.37 1.59
CA ARG A 13 8.45 3.30 2.57
C ARG A 13 7.76 2.05 2.08
N LEU A 14 8.55 1.03 1.76
CA LEU A 14 8.09 -0.31 1.48
C LEU A 14 7.85 -1.04 2.81
N ASN A 15 6.67 -1.63 2.98
CA ASN A 15 6.37 -2.49 4.12
C ASN A 15 6.75 -3.94 3.80
N PRO A 16 7.21 -4.72 4.79
CA PRO A 16 7.73 -6.09 4.63
C PRO A 16 6.62 -7.16 4.47
N ILE A 17 5.39 -6.76 4.16
CA ILE A 17 4.29 -7.71 3.96
C ILE A 17 4.54 -8.40 2.62
N LYS A 18 4.64 -9.73 2.64
CA LYS A 18 4.92 -10.56 1.46
C LYS A 18 3.69 -11.26 0.92
N LYS A 19 2.85 -11.75 1.84
CA LYS A 19 1.58 -12.44 1.54
C LYS A 19 0.48 -11.85 2.41
N MET A 20 -0.74 -11.81 1.88
CA MET A 20 -1.92 -11.36 2.62
C MET A 20 -3.15 -12.21 2.25
N ALA A 21 -3.97 -12.54 3.24
CA ALA A 21 -5.29 -13.12 3.03
C ALA A 21 -6.34 -12.40 3.88
N MET A 22 -7.52 -12.13 3.32
CA MET A 22 -8.66 -11.51 4.00
C MET A 22 -9.86 -12.43 3.95
N ILE A 23 -10.39 -12.79 5.11
CA ILE A 23 -11.49 -13.73 5.31
C ILE A 23 -12.70 -12.95 5.77
N HIS A 24 -13.74 -12.91 4.93
CA HIS A 24 -14.96 -12.14 5.19
C HIS A 24 -16.08 -13.03 5.73
N PHE A 25 -16.77 -12.55 6.76
CA PHE A 25 -17.95 -13.18 7.35
C PHE A 25 -18.98 -12.13 7.79
N HIS A 26 -19.17 -11.11 6.95
CA HIS A 26 -20.03 -9.96 7.21
C HIS A 26 -21.52 -10.33 7.24
N LYS A 27 -21.94 -11.43 6.60
CA LYS A 27 -23.36 -11.84 6.62
C LYS A 27 -23.79 -12.36 7.98
N ASN A 28 -22.89 -13.04 8.68
CA ASN A 28 -23.12 -13.64 9.99
C ASN A 28 -21.90 -13.32 10.88
N PRO A 29 -21.72 -12.05 11.28
CA PRO A 29 -20.54 -11.64 12.03
C PRO A 29 -20.56 -12.20 13.45
N ASP A 30 -19.37 -12.30 14.05
CA ASP A 30 -19.25 -12.42 15.51
C ASP A 30 -19.70 -11.12 16.19
N THR A 31 -19.91 -11.20 17.50
CA THR A 31 -20.19 -10.06 18.37
C THR A 31 -19.15 -8.94 18.26
N GLU A 32 -17.86 -9.28 18.12
CA GLU A 32 -16.76 -8.32 18.07
C GLU A 32 -16.25 -8.10 16.64
N TYR A 33 -16.11 -9.18 15.86
CA TYR A 33 -15.44 -9.15 14.55
C TYR A 33 -16.36 -9.50 13.38
N ASP A 34 -16.02 -9.01 12.18
CA ASP A 34 -16.70 -9.34 10.93
C ASP A 34 -15.79 -9.74 9.76
N ALA A 35 -14.46 -9.60 9.94
CA ALA A 35 -13.44 -10.14 9.05
C ALA A 35 -12.10 -10.34 9.77
N PHE A 36 -11.24 -11.20 9.23
CA PHE A 36 -9.84 -11.32 9.63
C PHE A 36 -8.93 -11.11 8.42
N GLU A 37 -7.80 -10.43 8.61
CA GLU A 37 -6.78 -10.21 7.58
C GLU A 37 -5.42 -10.72 8.09
N LEU A 38 -4.96 -11.84 7.53
CA LEU A 38 -3.69 -12.51 7.85
C LEU A 38 -2.57 -11.97 6.96
N HIS A 39 -1.49 -11.50 7.58
CA HIS A 39 -0.28 -11.06 6.90
C HIS A 39 0.89 -11.99 7.24
N TYR A 40 1.64 -12.39 6.22
CA TYR A 40 2.98 -12.92 6.39
C TYR A 40 4.00 -11.80 6.15
N ILE A 41 4.82 -11.54 7.16
CA ILE A 41 5.84 -10.50 7.17
C ILE A 41 7.20 -11.16 7.16
N ASP A 42 8.08 -10.70 6.26
CA ASP A 42 9.47 -11.15 6.16
C ASP A 42 10.34 -9.99 5.69
N GLY A 43 11.06 -9.36 6.63
CA GLY A 43 11.98 -8.28 6.31
C GLY A 43 12.55 -7.57 7.54
N GLU A 44 13.77 -7.06 7.39
CA GLU A 44 14.43 -6.24 8.41
C GLU A 44 13.87 -4.81 8.44
N PRO A 45 13.83 -4.15 9.62
CA PRO A 45 14.22 -4.65 10.94
C PRO A 45 13.13 -5.44 11.68
N TYR A 46 12.03 -5.78 11.00
CA TYR A 46 10.80 -6.29 11.64
C TYR A 46 10.85 -7.78 11.99
N GLY A 47 11.75 -8.53 11.37
CA GLY A 47 11.86 -9.98 11.53
C GLY A 47 10.93 -10.74 10.58
N ARG A 48 10.56 -11.96 10.99
CA ARG A 48 9.71 -12.87 10.22
C ARG A 48 8.63 -13.47 11.10
N GLY A 49 7.40 -13.51 10.59
CA GLY A 49 6.27 -14.08 11.30
C GLY A 49 4.93 -13.61 10.75
N PHE A 50 3.88 -13.80 11.54
CA PHE A 50 2.51 -13.50 11.15
C PHE A 50 1.90 -12.37 11.97
N ARG A 51 0.95 -11.67 11.33
CA ARG A 51 0.05 -10.72 11.97
C ARG A 51 -1.38 -10.99 11.52
N VAL A 52 -2.33 -10.96 12.45
CA VAL A 52 -3.77 -10.94 12.15
C VAL A 52 -4.33 -9.57 12.49
N LEU A 53 -4.92 -8.89 11.51
CA LEU A 53 -5.79 -7.74 11.73
C LEU A 53 -7.23 -8.22 11.85
N ALA A 54 -7.83 -8.08 13.03
CA ALA A 54 -9.22 -8.41 13.28
C ALA A 54 -10.09 -7.18 13.03
N TRP A 55 -10.95 -7.25 12.03
CA TRP A 55 -11.88 -6.18 11.68
C TRP A 55 -13.06 -6.22 12.62
N ARG A 56 -13.28 -5.09 13.31
CA ARG A 56 -14.33 -4.95 14.31
C ARG A 56 -15.62 -4.49 13.65
N THR A 57 -16.75 -4.91 14.21
CA THR A 57 -18.08 -4.46 13.78
C THR A 57 -18.30 -2.96 13.92
N ASP A 58 -17.51 -2.27 14.76
CA ASP A 58 -17.52 -0.81 14.92
C ASP A 58 -16.69 -0.05 13.87
N GLY A 59 -16.01 -0.77 12.95
CA GLY A 59 -15.22 -0.25 11.84
C GLY A 59 -13.76 0.08 12.15
N TYR A 60 -13.29 -0.19 13.38
CA TYR A 60 -11.87 -0.20 13.70
C TYR A 60 -11.25 -1.59 13.48
N ARG A 61 -9.93 -1.71 13.69
CA ARG A 61 -9.24 -3.01 13.69
C ARG A 61 -8.41 -3.21 14.94
N ASP A 62 -8.37 -4.44 15.45
CA ASP A 62 -7.39 -4.87 16.45
C ASP A 62 -6.24 -5.59 15.73
N SER A 63 -5.00 -5.40 16.19
CA SER A 63 -3.82 -6.06 15.62
C SER A 63 -3.23 -7.08 16.59
N TYR A 64 -3.12 -8.32 16.14
CA TYR A 64 -2.51 -9.43 16.84
C TYR A 64 -1.22 -9.81 16.14
N VAL A 65 -0.07 -9.52 16.77
CA VAL A 65 1.26 -9.69 16.17
C VAL A 65 2.01 -10.80 16.87
N GLN A 66 2.54 -11.73 16.08
CA GLN A 66 3.39 -12.79 16.59
C GLN A 66 4.62 -12.21 17.28
N ASP A 67 5.03 -12.79 18.41
CA ASP A 67 6.17 -12.36 19.22
C ASP A 67 7.53 -12.37 18.50
N THR A 68 7.65 -13.09 17.40
CA THR A 68 8.83 -13.07 16.52
C THR A 68 8.96 -11.81 15.67
N LEU A 69 7.94 -10.95 15.64
CA LEU A 69 7.92 -9.70 14.89
C LEU A 69 8.12 -8.48 15.79
N THR A 70 8.95 -7.54 15.33
CA THR A 70 9.18 -6.25 15.98
C THR A 70 8.67 -5.12 15.08
N ILE A 71 7.39 -4.78 15.22
CA ILE A 71 6.75 -3.68 14.46
C ILE A 71 6.53 -2.49 15.40
N PRO A 72 7.13 -1.32 15.13
CA PRO A 72 6.86 -0.10 15.89
C PRO A 72 5.37 0.29 15.78
N GLU A 73 4.78 0.74 16.89
CA GLU A 73 3.35 1.06 16.95
C GLU A 73 2.97 2.17 15.95
N GLU A 74 3.82 3.19 15.79
CA GLU A 74 3.59 4.26 14.83
C GLU A 74 3.53 3.78 13.37
N GLU A 75 4.27 2.73 13.02
CA GLU A 75 4.27 2.20 11.65
C GLU A 75 3.03 1.36 11.37
N GLU A 76 2.51 0.70 12.41
CA GLU A 76 1.31 -0.09 12.30
C GLU A 76 0.08 0.78 12.01
N VAL A 77 -0.08 1.90 12.72
CA VAL A 77 -1.16 2.87 12.48
C VAL A 77 -1.19 3.34 11.03
N LEU A 78 -0.03 3.47 10.39
CA LEU A 78 0.12 3.94 9.01
C LEU A 78 -0.19 2.86 7.96
N SER A 79 -0.43 1.61 8.38
CA SER A 79 -0.71 0.47 7.51
C SER A 79 -2.17 -0.02 7.56
N VAL A 80 -3.00 0.59 8.41
CA VAL A 80 -4.36 0.11 8.71
C VAL A 80 -5.42 1.01 8.05
N GLY A 81 -6.31 0.40 7.25
CA GLY A 81 -7.47 1.08 6.66
C GLY A 81 -8.70 1.15 7.59
N GLY A 82 -9.85 1.59 7.06
CA GLY A 82 -11.08 1.75 7.85
C GLY A 82 -11.04 3.00 8.76
N LYS A 83 -11.53 2.88 10.00
CA LYS A 83 -11.40 3.95 11.02
C LYS A 83 -10.01 4.00 11.68
N GLY A 84 -9.12 3.05 11.35
CA GLY A 84 -7.78 2.92 11.90
C GLY A 84 -7.66 1.79 12.93
N LEU A 85 -6.48 1.71 13.53
CA LEU A 85 -6.15 0.75 14.59
C LEU A 85 -6.82 1.16 15.91
N LYS A 86 -7.38 0.20 16.64
CA LYS A 86 -7.99 0.37 17.95
C LYS A 86 -7.06 -0.11 19.06
N GLU A 87 -6.70 -1.37 19.03
CA GLU A 87 -5.79 -1.98 20.00
C GLU A 87 -4.73 -2.86 19.31
N ARG A 88 -3.58 -2.99 19.97
CA ARG A 88 -2.45 -3.80 19.52
C ARG A 88 -2.08 -4.80 20.61
N PHE A 89 -1.87 -6.06 20.22
CA PHE A 89 -1.47 -7.14 21.09
C PHE A 89 -0.30 -7.90 20.47
N VAL A 90 0.70 -8.21 21.29
CA VAL A 90 1.70 -9.23 20.96
C VAL A 90 1.18 -10.54 21.53
N VAL A 91 1.05 -11.56 20.68
CA VAL A 91 0.47 -12.86 21.04
C VAL A 91 1.36 -14.00 20.58
N GLU A 92 1.25 -15.12 21.28
CA GLU A 92 1.74 -16.41 20.79
C GLU A 92 0.67 -17.00 19.85
N PHE A 93 1.12 -17.48 18.69
CA PHE A 93 0.28 -18.26 17.80
C PHE A 93 0.58 -19.74 18.06
N ASP A 94 -0.45 -20.51 18.42
CA ASP A 94 -0.34 -21.98 18.52
C ASP A 94 0.05 -22.54 17.14
N GLU A 95 -0.58 -22.00 16.09
CA GLU A 95 -0.33 -22.33 14.69
C GLU A 95 -0.49 -21.07 13.85
N ALA A 96 0.36 -20.90 12.84
CA ALA A 96 0.19 -19.89 11.79
C ALA A 96 0.98 -20.31 10.55
N TYR A 97 0.32 -20.35 9.39
CA TYR A 97 0.93 -20.74 8.14
C TYR A 97 0.17 -20.13 6.94
N PHE A 98 0.87 -19.99 5.82
CA PHE A 98 0.29 -19.49 4.58
C PHE A 98 1.11 -19.95 3.39
N GLU A 99 0.65 -21.01 2.75
CA GLU A 99 1.22 -21.57 1.55
C GLU A 99 0.26 -21.53 0.37
N HIS A 100 0.84 -21.44 -0.83
CA HIS A 100 0.12 -21.53 -2.09
C HIS A 100 0.99 -22.29 -3.07
N VAL A 101 0.78 -23.60 -3.12
CA VAL A 101 1.62 -24.55 -3.88
C VAL A 101 0.74 -25.19 -4.95
N ASP A 102 1.26 -25.30 -6.17
CA ASP A 102 0.54 -25.91 -7.31
C ASP A 102 -0.87 -25.32 -7.52
N GLY A 103 -1.03 -24.05 -7.19
CA GLY A 103 -2.29 -23.34 -7.31
C GLY A 103 -3.33 -23.73 -6.27
N GLN A 104 -2.94 -24.25 -5.10
CA GLN A 104 -3.79 -24.63 -3.96
C GLN A 104 -3.45 -23.75 -2.74
N LEU A 105 -4.44 -23.05 -2.16
CA LEU A 105 -4.27 -22.30 -0.93
C LEU A 105 -4.34 -23.24 0.29
N ASP A 106 -3.31 -23.20 1.12
CA ASP A 106 -3.29 -23.79 2.46
C ASP A 106 -2.88 -22.68 3.45
N ALA A 107 -3.85 -22.17 4.22
CA ALA A 107 -3.59 -21.08 5.16
C ALA A 107 -4.39 -21.25 6.45
N GLY A 108 -3.81 -20.84 7.57
CA GLY A 108 -4.48 -20.96 8.85
C GLY A 108 -3.76 -20.23 9.97
N PHE A 109 -4.50 -20.03 11.06
CA PHE A 109 -3.97 -19.52 12.31
C PHE A 109 -4.79 -19.95 13.50
N VAL A 110 -4.13 -20.05 14.66
CA VAL A 110 -4.75 -20.32 15.95
C VAL A 110 -4.09 -19.45 17.03
N PHE A 111 -4.89 -18.67 17.74
CA PHE A 111 -4.43 -17.82 18.84
C PHE A 111 -5.59 -17.44 19.78
N PHE A 112 -5.30 -16.75 20.88
CA PHE A 112 -6.29 -16.19 21.79
C PHE A 112 -6.40 -14.69 21.59
N ASP A 113 -7.63 -14.19 21.43
CA ASP A 113 -7.88 -12.77 21.26
C ASP A 113 -7.86 -12.01 22.60
N LYS A 114 -8.09 -10.69 22.56
CA LYS A 114 -8.08 -9.83 23.75
C LYS A 114 -9.15 -10.16 24.81
N LEU A 115 -10.16 -10.95 24.45
CA LEU A 115 -11.23 -11.42 25.32
C LEU A 115 -10.97 -12.85 25.82
N ASP A 116 -9.76 -13.37 25.59
CA ASP A 116 -9.36 -14.75 25.91
C ASP A 116 -10.19 -15.80 25.14
N ARG A 117 -10.71 -15.43 23.97
CA ARG A 117 -11.45 -16.34 23.09
C ARG A 117 -10.48 -17.03 22.15
N ARG A 118 -10.62 -18.34 22.02
CA ARG A 118 -9.82 -19.11 21.05
C ARG A 118 -10.32 -18.83 19.63
N ILE A 119 -9.44 -18.31 18.79
CA ILE A 119 -9.71 -18.08 17.37
C ILE A 119 -9.02 -19.16 16.57
N VAL A 120 -9.76 -19.82 15.67
CA VAL A 120 -9.25 -20.87 14.80
C VAL A 120 -9.68 -20.58 13.38
N LEU A 121 -8.73 -20.60 12.45
CA LEU A 121 -8.98 -20.58 11.01
C LEU A 121 -8.12 -21.63 10.32
N TYR A 122 -8.75 -22.42 9.46
CA TYR A 122 -8.09 -23.31 8.50
C TYR A 122 -8.77 -23.17 7.14
N VAL A 123 -7.97 -23.04 6.09
CA VAL A 123 -8.39 -23.06 4.68
C VAL A 123 -7.48 -24.03 3.96
N ASP A 124 -8.06 -25.06 3.37
CA ASP A 124 -7.34 -26.09 2.62
C ASP A 124 -8.03 -26.33 1.27
N GLU A 125 -7.41 -25.90 0.17
CA GLU A 125 -7.88 -26.13 -1.20
C GLU A 125 -7.24 -27.38 -1.81
N GLN A 126 -8.04 -28.39 -2.13
CA GLN A 126 -7.60 -29.68 -2.67
C GLN A 126 -7.94 -29.82 -4.17
N ILE A 127 -7.76 -28.74 -4.94
CA ILE A 127 -8.16 -28.65 -6.34
C ILE A 127 -6.98 -28.41 -7.27
N ASP A 128 -6.72 -29.39 -8.13
CA ASP A 128 -5.60 -29.39 -9.08
C ASP A 128 -5.78 -28.43 -10.27
N LYS A 129 -6.97 -27.85 -10.43
CA LYS A 129 -7.24 -26.96 -11.56
C LYS A 129 -6.73 -25.55 -11.26
N GLU A 130 -5.74 -25.13 -12.04
CA GLU A 130 -5.23 -23.75 -12.04
C GLU A 130 -6.34 -22.74 -12.30
N SER A 131 -6.26 -21.61 -11.60
CA SER A 131 -7.00 -20.39 -11.90
C SER A 131 -6.04 -19.30 -12.29
N LYS A 132 -6.48 -18.40 -13.18
CA LYS A 132 -5.62 -17.30 -13.63
C LYS A 132 -5.56 -16.23 -12.55
N PRO A 133 -4.40 -15.95 -11.93
CA PRO A 133 -4.33 -14.90 -10.93
C PRO A 133 -4.64 -13.53 -11.55
N LEU A 134 -5.04 -12.60 -10.69
CA LEU A 134 -5.30 -11.21 -10.99
C LEU A 134 -4.21 -10.30 -10.39
N THR A 135 -4.21 -9.04 -10.80
CA THR A 135 -3.48 -7.98 -10.11
C THR A 135 -4.48 -7.01 -9.50
N TRP A 136 -4.56 -6.96 -8.17
CA TRP A 136 -5.61 -6.23 -7.48
C TRP A 136 -5.10 -4.96 -6.80
N LEU A 137 -5.96 -3.94 -6.83
CA LEU A 137 -5.75 -2.64 -6.17
C LEU A 137 -6.78 -2.51 -5.05
N PRO A 138 -6.40 -2.79 -3.80
CA PRO A 138 -7.32 -2.66 -2.68
C PRO A 138 -7.69 -1.19 -2.47
N SER A 139 -8.94 -0.96 -2.07
CA SER A 139 -9.51 0.38 -1.86
C SER A 139 -9.16 0.99 -0.50
N VAL A 140 -7.97 0.70 0.03
CA VAL A 140 -7.57 1.06 1.41
C VAL A 140 -7.70 2.57 1.66
N GLY A 141 -7.26 3.38 0.69
CA GLY A 141 -7.35 4.84 0.77
C GLY A 141 -8.73 5.40 0.49
N ASN A 142 -9.80 4.63 0.30
CA ASN A 142 -11.14 5.21 0.09
C ASN A 142 -11.79 5.67 1.42
N HIS A 143 -11.50 4.98 2.52
CA HIS A 143 -12.16 5.20 3.82
C HIS A 143 -11.37 6.14 4.76
N THR A 144 -10.17 6.55 4.37
CA THR A 144 -9.26 7.38 5.18
C THR A 144 -9.71 8.84 5.25
N GLN A 145 -10.25 9.30 6.37
CA GLN A 145 -10.70 10.70 6.50
C GLN A 145 -9.53 11.69 6.56
N GLU A 146 -8.51 11.35 7.34
CA GLU A 146 -7.31 12.15 7.54
C GLU A 146 -6.09 11.39 7.00
N PRO A 147 -5.74 11.59 5.71
CA PRO A 147 -4.62 10.87 5.12
C PRO A 147 -3.30 11.31 5.74
N HIS A 148 -2.41 10.34 5.97
CA HIS A 148 -1.02 10.57 6.39
C HIS A 148 -0.03 10.28 5.28
N SER A 149 -0.41 9.63 4.19
CA SER A 149 0.43 9.31 3.04
C SER A 149 -0.46 9.16 1.82
N MET A 150 0.12 8.92 0.65
CA MET A 150 -0.60 8.23 -0.43
C MET A 150 -0.29 6.73 -0.35
N PRO A 151 -1.24 5.87 0.06
CA PRO A 151 -1.02 4.43 0.07
C PRO A 151 -1.06 3.89 -1.37
N LEU A 152 -0.08 3.05 -1.70
CA LEU A 152 0.08 2.42 -3.01
C LEU A 152 0.28 0.92 -2.78
N PHE A 153 -0.83 0.20 -2.72
CA PHE A 153 -0.84 -1.22 -2.39
C PHE A 153 -1.22 -2.00 -3.65
N PHE A 154 -0.41 -2.98 -4.00
CA PHE A 154 -0.59 -3.83 -5.16
C PHE A 154 -0.55 -5.28 -4.71
N LEU A 155 -1.60 -6.03 -5.03
CA LEU A 155 -1.71 -7.45 -4.73
C LEU A 155 -1.50 -8.22 -6.02
N TYR A 156 -0.33 -8.82 -6.19
CA TYR A 156 -0.03 -9.69 -7.31
C TYR A 156 -0.37 -11.13 -6.96
N ASN A 157 -0.53 -11.97 -7.98
CA ASN A 157 -0.99 -13.34 -7.81
C ASN A 157 -2.27 -13.41 -6.95
N PHE A 158 -3.17 -12.44 -7.15
CA PHE A 158 -4.38 -12.30 -6.36
C PHE A 158 -5.47 -13.26 -6.84
N ASP A 159 -6.13 -13.94 -5.91
CA ASP A 159 -7.31 -14.75 -6.21
C ASP A 159 -8.27 -14.79 -5.01
N PHE A 160 -9.39 -15.46 -5.23
CA PHE A 160 -10.33 -15.85 -4.18
C PHE A 160 -10.25 -17.36 -3.98
N ALA A 161 -10.37 -17.84 -2.74
CA ALA A 161 -10.44 -19.28 -2.49
C ALA A 161 -11.65 -19.91 -3.22
N ARG A 162 -11.43 -21.05 -3.87
CA ARG A 162 -12.46 -21.87 -4.53
C ARG A 162 -13.42 -22.42 -3.49
N LYS A 163 -14.67 -22.66 -3.91
CA LYS A 163 -15.65 -23.37 -3.08
C LYS A 163 -15.63 -24.88 -3.26
N ARG A 164 -15.19 -25.34 -4.44
CA ARG A 164 -15.23 -26.76 -4.78
C ARG A 164 -13.93 -27.39 -4.30
N ASP A 165 -14.04 -28.51 -3.60
CA ASP A 165 -12.90 -29.25 -3.07
C ASP A 165 -12.04 -28.35 -2.17
N THR A 166 -12.70 -27.63 -1.26
CA THR A 166 -12.05 -26.71 -0.32
C THR A 166 -12.70 -26.86 1.05
N ASP A 167 -11.89 -27.20 2.04
CA ASP A 167 -12.31 -27.27 3.43
C ASP A 167 -11.95 -25.95 4.12
N ILE A 168 -12.97 -25.24 4.62
CA ILE A 168 -12.79 -24.03 5.43
C ILE A 168 -13.44 -24.26 6.78
N PHE A 169 -12.63 -24.12 7.83
CA PHE A 169 -13.09 -24.13 9.21
C PHE A 169 -12.72 -22.82 9.87
N MET A 170 -13.70 -22.13 10.43
CA MET A 170 -13.48 -20.95 11.24
C MET A 170 -14.32 -21.03 12.51
N SER A 171 -13.69 -20.77 13.66
CA SER A 171 -14.41 -20.64 14.92
C SER A 171 -13.84 -19.56 15.82
N ILE A 172 -14.74 -18.98 16.62
CA ILE A 172 -14.43 -18.00 17.66
C ILE A 172 -15.05 -18.52 18.94
N ASP A 173 -14.23 -18.81 19.95
CA ASP A 173 -14.64 -19.42 21.21
C ASP A 173 -15.45 -20.73 21.05
N GLY A 174 -15.09 -21.51 20.01
CA GLY A 174 -15.78 -22.75 19.67
C GLY A 174 -17.09 -22.59 18.89
N GLU A 175 -17.60 -21.37 18.73
CA GLU A 175 -18.71 -21.09 17.82
C GLU A 175 -18.23 -21.09 16.37
N ILE A 176 -18.84 -21.92 15.52
CA ILE A 176 -18.48 -22.02 14.11
C ILE A 176 -19.04 -20.81 13.37
N ILE A 177 -18.17 -20.12 12.63
CA ILE A 177 -18.52 -18.95 11.81
C ILE A 177 -18.50 -19.34 10.34
N GLU A 178 -19.57 -19.02 9.61
CA GLU A 178 -19.66 -19.28 8.18
C GLU A 178 -18.96 -18.17 7.38
N VAL A 179 -17.96 -18.55 6.56
CA VAL A 179 -17.29 -17.63 5.65
C VAL A 179 -18.20 -17.29 4.46
N ASP A 180 -18.25 -16.00 4.12
CA ASP A 180 -19.14 -15.48 3.10
C ASP A 180 -18.84 -16.10 1.72
N PRO A 181 -19.87 -16.36 0.88
CA PRO A 181 -19.65 -16.61 -0.54
C PRO A 181 -19.28 -15.30 -1.26
N PHE A 182 -18.29 -15.35 -2.14
CA PHE A 182 -18.04 -14.24 -3.06
C PHE A 182 -19.11 -14.24 -4.16
N ALA A 183 -19.66 -13.06 -4.46
CA ALA A 183 -20.84 -12.94 -5.31
C ALA A 183 -20.57 -13.29 -6.79
N PHE A 184 -19.34 -13.12 -7.25
CA PHE A 184 -18.99 -13.26 -8.66
C PHE A 184 -18.13 -14.50 -8.89
N PRO A 185 -18.59 -15.48 -9.68
CA PRO A 185 -17.74 -16.59 -10.05
C PRO A 185 -16.54 -16.10 -10.86
N LYS A 186 -15.42 -16.81 -10.75
CA LYS A 186 -14.21 -16.60 -11.54
C LYS A 186 -13.89 -17.89 -12.26
N ASP A 187 -13.54 -17.81 -13.54
CA ASP A 187 -13.30 -18.99 -14.38
C ASP A 187 -14.43 -20.04 -14.33
N PHE A 188 -15.69 -19.56 -14.25
CA PHE A 188 -16.91 -20.38 -14.10
C PHE A 188 -16.97 -21.24 -12.83
N GLN A 189 -16.21 -20.87 -11.80
CA GLN A 189 -16.19 -21.56 -10.52
C GLN A 189 -16.64 -20.60 -9.41
N ALA A 190 -17.40 -21.14 -8.46
CA ALA A 190 -17.80 -20.41 -7.27
C ALA A 190 -16.60 -20.20 -6.33
N ARG A 191 -16.65 -19.10 -5.58
CA ARG A 191 -15.56 -18.63 -4.72
C ARG A 191 -16.08 -18.31 -3.32
N TYR A 192 -15.30 -18.59 -2.28
CA TYR A 192 -15.50 -17.97 -0.97
C TYR A 192 -14.99 -16.54 -1.04
N TYR A 193 -15.50 -15.69 -0.16
CA TYR A 193 -14.98 -14.35 0.02
C TYR A 193 -13.77 -14.42 0.96
N VAL A 194 -12.76 -15.17 0.48
CA VAL A 194 -11.43 -15.27 1.04
C VAL A 194 -10.50 -14.74 -0.03
N GLU A 195 -10.14 -13.47 0.08
CA GLU A 195 -9.19 -12.80 -0.80
C GLU A 195 -7.78 -13.22 -0.39
N PHE A 196 -6.90 -13.54 -1.33
CA PHE A 196 -5.51 -13.78 -0.99
C PHE A 196 -4.55 -13.35 -2.10
N SER A 197 -3.32 -13.04 -1.70
CA SER A 197 -2.22 -12.67 -2.56
C SER A 197 -0.91 -13.21 -1.97
N THR A 198 -0.08 -13.75 -2.85
CA THR A 198 1.20 -14.38 -2.50
C THR A 198 2.41 -13.51 -2.80
N ASP A 199 2.17 -12.34 -3.39
CA ASP A 199 3.18 -11.34 -3.72
C ASP A 199 2.55 -9.96 -3.59
N THR A 200 2.88 -9.25 -2.52
CA THR A 200 2.31 -7.94 -2.21
C THR A 200 3.36 -6.85 -2.24
N VAL A 201 3.02 -5.72 -2.86
CA VAL A 201 3.80 -4.50 -2.77
C VAL A 201 2.99 -3.47 -2.00
N VAL A 202 3.39 -3.20 -0.76
CA VAL A 202 2.70 -2.29 0.14
C VAL A 202 3.61 -1.09 0.42
N THR A 203 3.46 0.00 -0.34
CA THR A 203 4.28 1.20 -0.16
C THR A 203 3.47 2.45 0.17
N ASN A 204 4.04 3.30 1.02
CA ASN A 204 3.51 4.62 1.31
C ASN A 204 4.33 5.69 0.59
N PHE A 205 3.65 6.55 -0.17
CA PHE A 205 4.28 7.69 -0.83
C PHE A 205 4.17 8.96 0.02
N ASN A 206 5.35 9.53 0.27
CA ASN A 206 5.60 10.83 0.90
C ASN A 206 4.85 11.06 2.21
N GLU A 207 5.07 10.22 3.22
CA GLU A 207 4.39 10.27 4.51
C GLU A 207 4.45 11.65 5.20
N ALA A 208 3.37 12.00 5.90
CA ALA A 208 3.19 13.20 6.68
C ALA A 208 4.09 13.17 7.92
N GLY A 209 4.58 14.34 8.30
CA GLY A 209 5.46 14.46 9.46
C GLY A 209 6.53 15.51 9.25
N ARG A 210 7.48 15.53 10.18
CA ARG A 210 8.68 16.36 10.11
C ARG A 210 9.90 15.47 9.94
N HIS A 211 10.69 15.77 8.91
CA HIS A 211 11.87 14.98 8.58
C HIS A 211 12.96 15.91 8.08
N LYS A 212 14.17 15.38 7.91
CA LYS A 212 15.24 16.05 7.18
C LYS A 212 15.37 15.40 5.81
N LEU A 213 15.53 16.19 4.75
CA LEU A 213 15.77 15.60 3.42
C LEU A 213 17.11 14.88 3.44
N GLU A 214 17.09 13.65 2.95
CA GLU A 214 18.27 12.84 2.80
C GLU A 214 19.15 13.40 1.68
N ARG A 215 20.47 13.35 1.90
CA ARG A 215 21.45 13.65 0.87
C ARG A 215 22.07 12.37 0.36
N VAL A 216 22.01 12.16 -0.94
CA VAL A 216 22.59 10.99 -1.62
C VAL A 216 23.77 11.38 -2.49
N ASP A 217 24.70 10.44 -2.64
CA ASP A 217 25.83 10.56 -3.58
C ASP A 217 25.41 10.01 -4.94
N ILE A 218 25.67 10.79 -5.99
CA ILE A 218 25.33 10.45 -7.37
C ILE A 218 26.60 9.96 -8.07
N ASP A 219 26.50 8.81 -8.72
CA ASP A 219 27.58 8.21 -9.49
C ASP A 219 27.73 8.81 -10.90
N GLU A 220 28.59 8.21 -11.71
CA GLU A 220 28.89 8.69 -13.07
C GLU A 220 27.76 8.39 -14.06
N GLU A 221 26.87 7.46 -13.73
CA GLU A 221 25.68 7.09 -14.52
C GLU A 221 24.48 7.99 -14.18
N GLY A 222 24.61 8.86 -13.17
CA GLY A 222 23.53 9.71 -12.70
C GLY A 222 22.60 8.99 -11.72
N MET A 223 23.05 7.88 -11.14
CA MET A 223 22.28 7.05 -10.23
C MET A 223 22.68 7.29 -8.78
N ALA A 224 21.73 7.10 -7.88
CA ALA A 224 21.97 7.04 -6.43
C ALA A 224 21.01 6.04 -5.80
N SER A 225 21.35 5.50 -4.63
CA SER A 225 20.49 4.56 -3.91
C SER A 225 20.42 4.90 -2.43
N SER A 226 19.25 4.66 -1.83
CA SER A 226 19.05 4.69 -0.38
C SER A 226 17.89 3.78 0.04
N GLY A 227 18.16 2.90 1.00
CA GLY A 227 17.21 1.88 1.44
C GLY A 227 16.69 1.05 0.25
N HIS A 228 15.37 0.93 0.14
CA HIS A 228 14.69 0.27 -0.99
C HIS A 228 14.45 1.19 -2.20
N ASN A 229 15.21 2.26 -2.36
CA ASN A 229 14.98 3.23 -3.43
C ASN A 229 16.24 3.45 -4.27
N THR A 230 16.04 3.46 -5.57
CA THR A 230 17.02 3.90 -6.56
C THR A 230 16.52 5.18 -7.22
N TYR A 231 17.41 6.14 -7.43
CA TYR A 231 17.12 7.46 -7.98
C TYR A 231 17.93 7.67 -9.25
N GLN A 232 17.27 8.13 -10.31
CA GLN A 232 17.90 8.56 -11.54
C GLN A 232 17.82 10.07 -11.67
N TYR A 233 18.96 10.71 -11.88
CA TYR A 233 19.08 12.14 -12.07
C TYR A 233 19.51 12.47 -13.50
N GLU A 234 19.05 13.61 -13.99
CA GLU A 234 19.64 14.26 -15.16
C GLU A 234 20.42 15.50 -14.75
N ALA A 235 21.53 15.77 -15.44
CA ALA A 235 22.33 16.97 -15.23
C ALA A 235 21.98 18.05 -16.26
N SER A 236 21.65 19.26 -15.79
CA SER A 236 21.62 20.48 -16.59
C SER A 236 22.22 21.61 -15.78
N ASP A 237 23.08 22.43 -16.40
CA ASP A 237 23.71 23.59 -15.77
C ASP A 237 24.46 23.26 -14.47
N ASP A 238 25.17 22.13 -14.44
CA ASP A 238 25.86 21.56 -13.27
C ASP A 238 24.94 21.22 -12.06
N LEU A 239 23.63 21.16 -12.27
CA LEU A 239 22.64 20.77 -11.28
C LEU A 239 22.02 19.41 -11.61
N TYR A 240 21.80 18.60 -10.57
CA TYR A 240 21.09 17.32 -10.68
C TYR A 240 19.61 17.51 -10.41
N LYS A 241 18.79 17.10 -11.37
CA LYS A 241 17.32 17.13 -11.33
C LYS A 241 16.81 15.70 -11.29
N LEU A 242 15.85 15.41 -10.40
CA LEU A 242 15.38 14.06 -10.18
C LEU A 242 14.42 13.65 -11.30
N LYS A 243 14.82 12.67 -12.11
CA LYS A 243 14.05 12.20 -13.26
C LYS A 243 13.16 11.01 -12.91
N LYS A 244 13.69 10.08 -12.13
CA LYS A 244 12.99 8.84 -11.77
C LYS A 244 13.31 8.40 -10.35
N ILE A 245 12.32 7.86 -9.65
CA ILE A 245 12.47 7.05 -8.43
C ILE A 245 12.04 5.63 -8.79
N ARG A 246 12.78 4.63 -8.33
CA ARG A 246 12.39 3.22 -8.40
C ARG A 246 12.41 2.64 -6.99
N VAL A 247 11.24 2.24 -6.50
CA VAL A 247 11.11 1.46 -5.27
C VAL A 247 11.43 0.03 -5.64
N GLU A 248 12.54 -0.48 -5.11
CA GLU A 248 13.00 -1.84 -5.35
C GLU A 248 12.14 -2.82 -4.55
N HIS A 249 11.66 -3.84 -5.26
CA HIS A 249 10.99 -5.02 -4.72
C HIS A 249 11.61 -6.24 -5.41
N GLU A 250 11.59 -7.39 -4.76
CA GLU A 250 12.21 -8.63 -5.27
C GLU A 250 11.70 -9.01 -6.66
N THR A 251 10.40 -8.84 -6.89
CA THR A 251 9.71 -9.23 -8.13
C THR A 251 9.02 -8.07 -8.82
N ASN A 252 8.56 -7.08 -8.04
CA ASN A 252 7.55 -6.12 -8.49
C ASN A 252 7.89 -4.66 -8.14
N PRO A 253 8.91 -4.06 -8.76
CA PRO A 253 9.32 -2.70 -8.47
C PRO A 253 8.24 -1.68 -8.84
N VAL A 254 8.25 -0.52 -8.18
CA VAL A 254 7.37 0.61 -8.51
C VAL A 254 8.20 1.78 -9.00
N GLU A 255 7.90 2.29 -10.18
CA GLU A 255 8.59 3.44 -10.76
C GLU A 255 7.78 4.72 -10.63
N VAL A 256 8.47 5.84 -10.41
CA VAL A 256 7.90 7.19 -10.47
C VAL A 256 8.75 8.01 -11.43
N THR A 257 8.15 8.56 -12.46
CA THR A 257 8.82 9.43 -13.43
C THR A 257 8.32 10.86 -13.30
N PHE A 258 9.20 11.84 -13.54
CA PHE A 258 8.88 13.27 -13.51
C PHE A 258 9.11 13.90 -14.88
N GLU A 259 8.14 14.69 -15.36
CA GLU A 259 8.23 15.46 -16.60
C GLU A 259 7.74 16.91 -16.40
N PRO A 260 8.63 17.92 -16.49
CA PRO A 260 10.09 17.79 -16.56
C PRO A 260 10.65 17.13 -15.28
N ALA A 261 11.94 16.76 -15.30
CA ALA A 261 12.62 16.26 -14.10
C ALA A 261 12.45 17.23 -12.92
N PHE A 262 12.22 16.69 -11.72
CA PHE A 262 11.94 17.48 -10.54
C PHE A 262 13.15 18.36 -10.18
N PRO A 263 12.94 19.67 -9.94
CA PRO A 263 14.01 20.66 -9.94
C PRO A 263 14.98 20.52 -8.77
N ASN A 264 16.22 20.98 -9.00
CA ASN A 264 17.19 21.11 -7.92
C ASN A 264 16.81 22.25 -6.97
N HIS A 265 17.15 22.12 -5.67
CA HIS A 265 16.89 23.16 -4.68
C HIS A 265 17.48 24.53 -5.03
N GLN A 266 18.59 24.59 -5.79
CA GLN A 266 19.16 25.86 -6.27
C GLN A 266 18.30 26.53 -7.35
N GLU A 267 17.66 25.76 -8.23
CA GLU A 267 16.70 26.32 -9.21
C GLU A 267 15.48 26.89 -8.53
N VAL A 268 15.01 26.22 -7.47
CA VAL A 268 13.89 26.71 -6.67
C VAL A 268 14.23 28.07 -6.04
N LYS A 269 15.45 28.24 -5.50
CA LYS A 269 15.92 29.52 -4.93
C LYS A 269 15.92 30.68 -5.92
N ALA A 270 15.93 30.43 -7.24
CA ALA A 270 15.82 31.47 -8.26
C ALA A 270 14.42 32.14 -8.29
N GLY A 271 13.45 31.64 -7.54
CA GLY A 271 12.18 32.31 -7.26
C GLY A 271 11.11 32.15 -8.34
N ARG A 272 11.39 31.42 -9.43
CA ARG A 272 10.38 31.14 -10.47
C ARG A 272 9.54 29.93 -10.07
N PRO A 273 8.20 30.00 -10.16
CA PRO A 273 7.35 28.83 -10.01
C PRO A 273 7.71 27.75 -11.04
N ILE A 274 7.80 26.50 -10.59
CA ILE A 274 8.10 25.34 -11.43
C ILE A 274 6.91 24.39 -11.39
N TYR A 275 6.52 23.90 -12.56
CA TYR A 275 5.37 23.01 -12.73
C TYR A 275 5.80 21.79 -13.52
N GLY A 276 5.18 20.65 -13.21
CA GLY A 276 5.34 19.44 -13.98
C GLY A 276 4.33 18.38 -13.62
N GLU A 277 4.51 17.23 -14.23
CA GLU A 277 3.69 16.04 -14.05
C GLU A 277 4.57 14.91 -13.55
N PHE A 278 3.94 13.94 -12.90
CA PHE A 278 4.61 12.71 -12.54
C PHE A 278 3.67 11.52 -12.77
N GLU A 279 4.25 10.35 -13.01
CA GLU A 279 3.49 9.12 -13.17
C GLU A 279 4.06 8.04 -12.28
N ILE A 280 3.19 7.35 -11.53
CA ILE A 280 3.51 6.19 -10.71
C ILE A 280 3.08 4.95 -11.49
N VAL A 281 4.04 4.06 -11.75
CA VAL A 281 3.86 2.84 -12.53
C VAL A 281 4.43 1.65 -11.74
N PRO A 282 3.58 0.87 -11.06
CA PRO A 282 3.96 -0.46 -10.59
C PRO A 282 4.32 -1.38 -11.77
N SER A 283 5.18 -2.37 -11.54
CA SER A 283 5.49 -3.39 -12.53
C SER A 283 4.27 -4.23 -12.90
N GLY A 284 4.36 -4.89 -14.07
CA GLY A 284 3.34 -5.82 -14.54
C GLY A 284 2.03 -5.13 -14.94
N GLU A 285 0.91 -5.81 -14.69
CA GLU A 285 -0.42 -5.36 -15.09
C GLU A 285 -1.17 -4.67 -13.93
N ALA A 286 -0.51 -3.82 -13.15
CA ALA A 286 -1.16 -3.07 -12.07
C ALA A 286 -1.74 -1.71 -12.51
N GLY A 287 -1.39 -1.22 -13.72
CA GLY A 287 -1.85 0.06 -14.24
C GLY A 287 -0.96 1.25 -13.83
N SER A 288 -1.50 2.47 -13.81
CA SER A 288 -0.73 3.66 -13.42
C SER A 288 -1.56 4.77 -12.77
N LEU A 289 -0.87 5.71 -12.12
CA LEU A 289 -1.46 6.91 -11.53
C LEU A 289 -0.66 8.15 -11.93
N LYS A 290 -1.34 9.11 -12.57
CA LYS A 290 -0.76 10.40 -12.96
C LYS A 290 -1.06 11.48 -11.93
N GLY A 291 -0.06 12.29 -11.66
CA GLY A 291 -0.13 13.44 -10.77
C GLY A 291 0.51 14.67 -11.37
N LYS A 292 0.32 15.80 -10.69
CA LYS A 292 0.93 17.10 -11.00
C LYS A 292 1.67 17.60 -9.78
N TYR A 293 2.78 18.29 -10.02
CA TYR A 293 3.51 19.00 -8.98
C TYR A 293 3.63 20.48 -9.31
N ASN A 294 3.66 21.32 -8.27
CA ASN A 294 4.17 22.68 -8.36
C ASN A 294 5.12 22.97 -7.22
N VAL A 295 6.16 23.74 -7.51
CA VAL A 295 7.16 24.18 -6.53
C VAL A 295 7.25 25.69 -6.58
N VAL A 296 7.06 26.33 -5.44
CA VAL A 296 7.22 27.80 -5.28
C VAL A 296 8.20 28.10 -4.17
N TYR A 297 8.99 29.16 -4.34
CA TYR A 297 9.89 29.66 -3.32
C TYR A 297 9.25 30.82 -2.56
N GLN A 298 9.24 30.75 -1.24
CA GLN A 298 8.71 31.82 -0.39
C GLN A 298 9.43 31.81 0.97
N GLN A 299 9.99 32.96 1.37
CA GLN A 299 10.61 33.15 2.69
C GLN A 299 11.60 32.01 3.04
N ASP A 300 12.57 31.77 2.16
CA ASP A 300 13.62 30.73 2.30
C ASP A 300 13.12 29.28 2.37
N LYS A 301 11.87 29.06 1.94
CA LYS A 301 11.25 27.74 1.86
C LYS A 301 10.86 27.41 0.43
N ALA A 302 11.03 26.14 0.07
CA ALA A 302 10.35 25.55 -1.07
C ALA A 302 9.02 24.97 -0.59
N ILE A 303 7.93 25.40 -1.21
CA ILE A 303 6.59 24.84 -1.00
C ILE A 303 6.28 23.98 -2.22
N ILE A 304 6.23 22.67 -2.01
CA ILE A 304 5.95 21.64 -3.01
C ILE A 304 4.52 21.18 -2.79
N ASN A 305 3.68 21.23 -3.83
CA ASN A 305 2.33 20.70 -3.79
C ASN A 305 2.16 19.59 -4.81
N LEU A 306 1.55 18.48 -4.41
CA LEU A 306 1.21 17.36 -5.28
C LEU A 306 -0.31 17.20 -5.35
N SER A 307 -0.84 16.93 -6.54
CA SER A 307 -2.25 16.59 -6.74
C SER A 307 -2.42 15.49 -7.78
N PHE A 308 -3.55 14.80 -7.74
CA PHE A 308 -3.87 13.68 -8.61
C PHE A 308 -5.13 14.02 -9.41
N PRO A 309 -5.02 14.66 -10.59
CA PRO A 309 -6.21 15.10 -11.32
C PRO A 309 -7.04 13.94 -11.88
N GLN A 310 -6.42 12.76 -12.03
CA GLN A 310 -6.99 11.59 -12.66
C GLN A 310 -7.18 10.45 -11.64
N SER A 311 -8.14 9.58 -11.92
CA SER A 311 -8.30 8.30 -11.22
C SER A 311 -7.20 7.32 -11.64
N TRP A 312 -7.05 6.23 -10.90
CA TRP A 312 -6.16 5.14 -11.30
C TRP A 312 -6.50 4.61 -12.71
N GLU A 313 -5.51 4.53 -13.59
CA GLU A 313 -5.64 3.98 -14.94
C GLU A 313 -5.41 2.47 -14.90
N SER A 314 -6.44 1.67 -15.22
CA SER A 314 -6.28 0.22 -15.32
C SER A 314 -5.50 -0.22 -16.57
N PRO A 315 -4.74 -1.32 -16.48
CA PRO A 315 -4.04 -1.87 -17.64
C PRO A 315 -5.01 -2.32 -18.75
N LYS A 316 -4.48 -2.49 -19.96
CA LYS A 316 -5.20 -3.10 -21.08
C LYS A 316 -5.29 -4.62 -20.83
N GLY A 317 -6.49 -5.20 -20.83
CA GLY A 317 -6.68 -6.66 -20.70
C GLY A 317 -7.35 -7.12 -19.39
N ALA A 318 -7.39 -6.27 -18.36
CA ALA A 318 -7.99 -6.53 -17.05
C ALA A 318 -9.54 -6.54 -17.03
N ASN A 319 -10.17 -7.32 -17.92
CA ASN A 319 -11.62 -7.29 -18.12
C ASN A 319 -12.41 -7.74 -16.88
N TYR A 320 -11.95 -8.78 -16.18
CA TYR A 320 -12.62 -9.28 -14.99
C TYR A 320 -12.52 -8.30 -13.82
N GLU A 321 -11.32 -7.73 -13.60
CA GLU A 321 -11.15 -6.68 -12.59
C GLU A 321 -11.97 -5.44 -12.92
N ARG A 322 -12.04 -5.02 -14.19
CA ARG A 322 -12.90 -3.90 -14.61
C ARG A 322 -14.37 -4.17 -14.31
N PHE A 323 -14.83 -5.41 -14.51
CA PHE A 323 -16.19 -5.83 -14.18
C PHE A 323 -16.46 -5.67 -12.67
N ILE A 324 -15.62 -6.23 -11.80
CA ILE A 324 -15.78 -6.07 -10.34
C ILE A 324 -15.70 -4.59 -9.94
N ASN A 325 -14.72 -3.86 -10.46
CA ASN A 325 -14.53 -2.42 -10.18
C ASN A 325 -15.70 -1.55 -10.67
N SER A 326 -16.38 -1.93 -11.74
CA SER A 326 -17.54 -1.19 -12.26
C SER A 326 -18.76 -1.27 -11.34
N MET A 327 -18.83 -2.31 -10.51
CA MET A 327 -19.92 -2.52 -9.56
C MET A 327 -19.63 -1.92 -8.18
N THR A 328 -18.39 -1.48 -7.96
CA THR A 328 -17.90 -0.87 -6.73
C THR A 328 -17.42 0.56 -7.03
N PRO A 329 -18.35 1.51 -7.19
CA PRO A 329 -17.99 2.89 -7.45
C PRO A 329 -17.05 3.40 -6.36
N ASN A 330 -16.02 4.14 -6.78
CA ASN A 330 -15.01 4.81 -5.95
C ASN A 330 -13.69 4.09 -5.64
N ILE A 331 -13.48 2.81 -6.02
CA ILE A 331 -12.20 2.11 -5.78
C ILE A 331 -10.99 2.85 -6.38
N LYS A 332 -11.18 3.56 -7.51
CA LYS A 332 -10.11 4.22 -8.27
C LYS A 332 -10.18 5.74 -8.26
N SER A 333 -11.31 6.33 -7.88
CA SER A 333 -11.48 7.79 -7.93
C SER A 333 -11.00 8.48 -6.66
N TRP A 334 -10.86 7.76 -5.54
CA TRP A 334 -10.44 8.34 -4.27
C TRP A 334 -9.06 8.99 -4.34
N TYR A 335 -8.16 8.53 -5.22
CA TYR A 335 -6.86 9.18 -5.48
C TYR A 335 -7.02 10.67 -5.81
N ARG A 336 -8.08 11.06 -6.55
CA ARG A 336 -8.36 12.45 -6.93
C ARG A 336 -8.62 13.37 -5.75
N THR A 337 -9.02 12.79 -4.63
CA THR A 337 -9.32 13.53 -3.41
C THR A 337 -8.06 13.80 -2.59
N TYR A 338 -6.89 13.25 -2.92
CA TYR A 338 -5.69 13.47 -2.12
C TYR A 338 -4.91 14.69 -2.61
N GLN A 339 -4.44 15.50 -1.67
CA GLN A 339 -3.48 16.57 -1.93
C GLN A 339 -2.37 16.53 -0.89
N CYS A 340 -1.12 16.61 -1.37
CA CYS A 340 0.06 16.72 -0.51
C CYS A 340 0.61 18.15 -0.57
N THR A 341 1.00 18.69 0.57
CA THR A 341 1.83 19.89 0.68
C THR A 341 3.06 19.57 1.51
N GLN A 342 4.22 19.79 0.92
CA GLN A 342 5.52 19.65 1.56
C GLN A 342 6.23 20.99 1.60
N ILE A 343 6.71 21.39 2.78
CA ILE A 343 7.42 22.65 2.99
C ILE A 343 8.84 22.32 3.42
N VAL A 344 9.82 22.65 2.58
CA VAL A 344 11.25 22.43 2.82
C VAL A 344 11.92 23.76 3.14
N LYS A 345 12.54 23.88 4.31
CA LYS A 345 13.44 24.99 4.62
C LYS A 345 14.77 24.75 3.91
N LEU A 346 15.17 25.64 3.01
CA LEU A 346 16.33 25.40 2.15
C LEU A 346 17.69 25.69 2.81
N GLU A 347 17.70 26.12 4.06
CA GLU A 347 18.91 26.34 4.86
C GLU A 347 19.41 25.03 5.48
N ASP A 348 18.52 24.31 6.18
CA ASP A 348 18.83 23.10 6.95
C ASP A 348 18.28 21.82 6.31
N MET A 349 17.47 21.97 5.25
CA MET A 349 16.73 20.90 4.57
C MET A 349 15.72 20.18 5.47
N ASP A 350 15.24 20.85 6.51
CA ASP A 350 14.10 20.38 7.29
C ASP A 350 12.83 20.47 6.45
N THR A 351 12.06 19.40 6.44
CA THR A 351 10.81 19.28 5.69
C THR A 351 9.64 19.00 6.61
N THR A 352 8.49 19.58 6.30
CA THR A 352 7.20 19.22 6.89
C THR A 352 6.25 18.80 5.78
N VAL A 353 5.70 17.60 5.86
CA VAL A 353 4.76 17.05 4.90
C VAL A 353 3.37 16.96 5.52
N ARG A 354 2.35 17.31 4.75
CA ARG A 354 0.94 17.23 5.14
C ARG A 354 0.12 16.69 3.98
N TRP A 355 -0.85 15.86 4.33
CA TRP A 355 -1.87 15.38 3.41
C TRP A 355 -3.24 15.87 3.84
N LYS A 356 -4.15 16.00 2.88
CA LYS A 356 -5.56 16.27 3.14
C LYS A 356 -6.42 15.71 2.03
N ARG A 357 -7.71 15.51 2.36
CA ARG A 357 -8.75 15.31 1.36
C ARG A 357 -9.19 16.64 0.75
N ILE A 358 -9.47 16.64 -0.55
CA ILE A 358 -10.06 17.73 -1.31
C ILE A 358 -11.27 17.21 -2.08
N ASP A 359 -12.23 18.09 -2.32
CA ASP A 359 -13.31 17.82 -3.27
C ASP A 359 -12.76 18.01 -4.70
N PRO A 360 -12.68 16.94 -5.51
CA PRO A 360 -12.07 17.00 -6.83
C PRO A 360 -12.95 17.71 -7.87
N ASP A 361 -14.23 17.92 -7.56
CA ASP A 361 -15.22 18.53 -8.47
C ASP A 361 -15.57 19.97 -8.06
N ARG A 362 -15.08 20.42 -6.90
CA ARG A 362 -15.15 21.83 -6.50
C ARG A 362 -14.22 22.65 -7.40
N ARG A 363 -14.81 23.35 -8.39
CA ARG A 363 -14.12 24.43 -9.11
C ARG A 363 -13.58 25.41 -8.07
N THR A 364 -12.27 25.44 -7.87
CA THR A 364 -11.61 26.55 -7.16
C THR A 364 -11.87 27.81 -7.98
N THR A 365 -12.90 28.56 -7.60
CA THR A 365 -13.00 29.98 -7.91
C THR A 365 -11.84 30.65 -7.18
N TYR A 366 -10.78 30.95 -7.94
CA TYR A 366 -9.70 31.85 -7.52
C TYR A 366 -10.21 33.29 -7.46
#